data_AF-A0A2T7NSE1-F1
#
_entry.id   AF-A0A2T7NSE1-F1
#
_cell.length_a   1.000
_cell.length_b   1.000
_cell.length_c   1.000
_cell.angle_alpha   90.00
_cell.angle_beta   90.00
_cell.angle_gamma   90.00
#
_symmetry.space_group_name_H-M   'P 1'
#
loop_
_entity.id
_entity.type
_entity.pdbx_description
1 polymer ?
#
loop_
_entity_poly.entity_id
_entity_poly.type
_entity_poly.pdbx_seq_one_letter_code
_entity_poly.pdbx_strand_id
1 'polypeptide(L)' 'MDALGVEAQEAINLLLTMDPQQLPGAVEVKAMAIFFNLDWDRILETEPAFIPHPDNDMDTSYFDRKL' A
#
# COMPACT_ATOMS: atom_id res chain seq x y z
N MET A 1 14.90 -18.31 -1.81
CA MET A 1 14.87 -16.85 -1.95
C MET A 1 13.66 -16.39 -1.18
N ASP A 2 13.86 -15.74 -0.05
CA ASP A 2 12.75 -15.11 0.67
C ASP A 2 12.16 -14.06 -0.28
N ALA A 3 10.89 -14.21 -0.64
CA ALA A 3 10.24 -13.43 -1.70
C ALA A 3 10.00 -11.96 -1.31
N LEU A 4 10.38 -11.57 -0.10
CA LEU A 4 10.09 -10.28 0.51
C LEU A 4 11.39 -9.65 1.04
N GLY A 5 11.59 -8.37 0.75
CA GLY A 5 12.73 -7.60 1.30
C GLY A 5 12.62 -7.43 2.82
N VAL A 6 13.75 -7.12 3.48
CA VAL A 6 13.83 -6.97 4.94
C VAL A 6 12.89 -5.87 5.42
N GLU A 7 12.89 -4.72 4.75
CA GLU A 7 12.07 -3.56 5.09
C GLU A 7 10.57 -3.86 4.98
N ALA A 8 10.19 -4.71 4.02
CA ALA A 8 8.82 -5.16 3.86
C ALA A 8 8.41 -6.15 4.95
N GLN A 9 9.29 -7.08 5.33
CA GLN A 9 9.02 -8.01 6.43
C GLN A 9 8.87 -7.27 7.76
N GLU A 10 9.71 -6.26 8.02
CA GLU A 10 9.65 -5.41 9.21
C GLU A 10 8.33 -4.61 9.26
N ALA A 11 7.95 -3.97 8.15
CA ALA A 11 6.69 -3.24 8.08
C ALA A 11 5.47 -4.15 8.34
N ILE A 12 5.45 -5.35 7.76
CA ILE A 12 4.38 -6.33 8.00
C ILE A 12 4.31 -6.72 9.48
N ASN A 13 5.45 -7.01 10.11
CA ASN A 13 5.47 -7.41 11.52
C ASN A 13 4.91 -6.30 12.44
N LEU A 14 5.27 -5.04 12.18
CA LEU A 14 4.75 -3.90 12.94
C LEU A 14 3.24 -3.70 12.73
N LEU A 15 2.77 -3.82 11.48
CA LEU A 15 1.35 -3.68 11.12
C LEU A 15 0.47 -4.85 11.58
N LEU A 16 1.08 -6.00 11.89
CA LEU A 16 0.40 -7.17 12.44
C LEU A 16 0.57 -7.31 13.96
N THR A 17 0.97 -6.24 14.64
CA THR A 17 1.05 -6.22 16.11
C THR A 17 -0.34 -6.49 16.70
N MET A 18 -0.43 -7.47 17.62
CA MET A 18 -1.70 -7.90 18.20
C MET A 18 -2.32 -6.87 19.13
N ASP A 19 -1.49 -6.09 19.84
CA ASP A 19 -1.95 -5.03 20.74
C ASP A 19 -2.25 -3.76 19.93
N PRO A 20 -3.52 -3.31 19.87
CA PRO A 20 -3.88 -2.11 19.13
C PRO A 20 -3.20 -0.83 19.65
N GLN A 21 -2.78 -0.79 20.92
CA GLN A 21 -2.05 0.36 21.47
C GLN A 21 -0.61 0.45 20.97
N GLN A 22 -0.07 -0.65 20.45
CA GLN A 22 1.27 -0.72 19.87
C GLN A 22 1.26 -0.67 18.33
N LEU A 23 0.06 -0.60 17.73
CA LEU A 23 -0.07 -0.51 16.27
C LEU A 23 0.39 0.87 15.80
N PRO A 24 1.27 0.96 14.79
CA PRO A 24 1.77 2.24 14.30
C PRO A 24 0.63 3.09 13.72
N GLY A 25 0.59 4.36 14.10
CA GLY A 25 -0.30 5.35 13.52
C GLY A 25 0.24 5.90 12.21
N ALA A 26 -0.46 6.89 11.64
CA ALA A 26 -0.10 7.44 10.33
C ALA A 26 1.32 8.04 10.30
N VAL A 27 1.77 8.68 11.39
CA VAL A 27 3.11 9.27 11.46
C VAL A 27 4.18 8.18 11.45
N GLU A 28 4.01 7.13 12.25
CA GLU A 28 4.94 6.01 12.32
C GLU A 28 4.97 5.22 11.00
N VAL A 29 3.82 5.01 10.37
CA VAL A 29 3.72 4.33 9.06
C VAL A 29 4.48 5.11 7.99
N LYS A 30 4.29 6.43 7.91
CA LYS A 30 5.01 7.26 6.92
C LYS A 30 6.53 7.22 7.08
N ALA A 31 7.02 6.95 8.29
CA ALA A 31 8.44 6.90 8.61
C ALA A 31 9.08 5.49 8.43
N MET A 32 8.32 4.46 8.04
CA MET A 32 8.87 3.12 7.85
C MET A 32 9.88 3.08 6.68
N ALA A 33 10.91 2.23 6.83
CA ALA A 33 11.99 2.11 5.85
C ALA A 33 11.49 1.75 4.44
N ILE A 34 10.42 0.96 4.32
CA ILE A 34 9.84 0.60 3.01
C ILE A 34 9.33 1.82 2.21
N PHE A 35 9.03 2.94 2.88
CA PHE A 35 8.52 4.16 2.23
C PHE A 35 9.57 5.28 2.15
N PHE A 36 10.86 4.99 2.33
CA PHE A 36 11.90 6.03 2.45
C PHE A 36 12.02 6.99 1.26
N ASN A 37 11.66 6.54 0.05
CA ASN A 37 11.70 7.33 -1.17
C ASN A 37 10.34 7.95 -1.55
N LEU A 38 9.32 7.78 -0.71
CA LEU A 38 7.97 8.25 -1.02
C LEU A 38 7.78 9.68 -0.50
N ASP A 39 7.56 10.61 -1.42
CA ASP A 39 7.09 11.95 -1.07
C ASP A 39 5.58 11.89 -0.78
N TRP A 40 5.25 11.78 0.51
CA TRP A 40 3.86 11.69 0.97
C TRP A 40 3.02 12.93 0.67
N ASP A 41 3.64 14.10 0.53
CA ASP A 41 2.92 15.36 0.28
C ASP A 41 2.57 15.51 -1.21
N ARG A 42 3.34 14.84 -2.09
CA ARG A 42 3.18 14.92 -3.55
C ARG A 42 2.83 13.60 -4.22
N ILE A 43 2.46 12.57 -3.45
CA ILE A 43 2.18 11.23 -3.96
C ILE A 43 1.11 11.22 -5.08
N LEU A 44 0.09 12.08 -4.98
CA LEU A 44 -0.96 12.20 -5.98
C LEU A 44 -0.51 12.83 -7.31
N GLU A 45 0.68 13.44 -7.33
CA GLU A 45 1.31 13.99 -8.54
C GLU A 45 2.23 12.98 -9.23
N THR A 46 2.49 11.83 -8.60
CA THR A 46 3.37 10.80 -9.16
C THR A 46 2.65 9.95 -10.22
N GLU A 47 3.39 9.51 -11.24
CA GLU A 47 2.85 8.58 -12.23
C GLU A 47 2.54 7.23 -11.56
N PRO A 48 1.29 6.73 -11.65
CA PRO A 48 0.93 5.46 -11.03
C PRO A 48 1.58 4.30 -11.79
N ALA A 49 2.00 3.27 -11.06
CA ALA A 49 2.56 2.06 -11.66
C ALA A 49 1.55 1.26 -12.51
N PHE A 50 0.25 1.54 -12.34
CA PHE A 50 -0.83 0.91 -13.08
C PHE A 50 -1.91 1.93 -13.45
N ILE A 51 -2.26 1.99 -14.73
CA ILE A 51 -3.35 2.80 -15.27
C ILE A 51 -4.44 1.85 -15.77
N PRO A 52 -5.65 1.87 -15.18
CA PRO A 52 -6.75 1.04 -15.67
C PRO A 52 -7.27 1.53 -17.02
N HIS A 53 -7.81 0.61 -17.82
CA HIS A 53 -8.38 0.88 -19.14
C HIS A 53 -9.84 0.40 -19.22
N PRO A 54 -10.78 1.01 -18.48
CA PRO A 54 -12.20 0.69 -18.60
C PRO A 54 -12.74 1.15 -19.96
N ASP A 55 -13.71 0.40 -20.50
CA ASP A 55 -14.33 0.75 -21.78
C ASP A 55 -15.17 2.04 -21.70
N ASN A 56 -15.87 2.25 -20.57
CA ASN A 56 -16.66 3.45 -20.26
C ASN A 56 -16.96 3.55 -18.74
N ASP A 57 -17.65 4.62 -18.33
CA ASP A 57 -18.00 4.90 -16.92
C ASP A 57 -18.87 3.83 -16.25
N MET A 58 -19.49 2.93 -17.03
CA MET A 58 -20.32 1.82 -16.57
C MET A 58 -19.62 0.46 -16.69
N ASP A 59 -18.34 0.43 -17.07
CA ASP A 59 -17.57 -0.82 -17.18
C ASP A 59 -17.37 -1.45 -15.80
N THR A 60 -17.82 -2.70 -15.66
CA THR A 60 -17.70 -3.51 -14.44
C THR A 60 -16.64 -4.61 -14.54
N SER A 61 -15.81 -4.62 -15.58
CA SER A 61 -14.82 -5.67 -15.87
C SER A 61 -13.78 -5.87 -14.77
N TYR A 62 -13.48 -4.82 -14.00
CA TYR A 62 -12.56 -4.85 -12.86
C TYR A 62 -13.16 -5.44 -11.57
N PHE A 63 -14.46 -5.71 -11.53
CA PHE A 63 -15.13 -6.25 -10.36
C PHE A 63 -15.43 -7.73 -10.54
N ASP A 64 -15.11 -8.54 -9.51
CA ASP A 64 -15.55 -9.92 -9.44
C ASP A 64 -17.08 -9.96 -9.33
N ARG A 65 -17.73 -10.45 -10.38
CA ARG A 65 -19.17 -10.75 -10.35
C ARG A 65 -19.38 -11.98 -9.48
N LYS A 66 -19.66 -11.79 -8.19
CA LYS A 66 -20.19 -12.86 -7.34
C LYS A 66 -21.58 -13.22 -7.85
N LEU A 67 -21.67 -14.30 -8.61
CA LEU A 67 -22.91 -15.00 -8.95
C LEU A 67 -23.36 -15.87 -7.77
#